data_AF-A0A7V5LDD0-F1
#
_entry.id   AF-A0A7V5LDD0-F1
#
_cell.length_a   1.000
_cell.length_b   1.000
_cell.length_c   1.000
_cell.angle_alpha   90.00
_cell.angle_beta   90.00
_cell.angle_gamma   90.00
#
_symmetry.space_group_name_H-M   'P 1'
#
loop_
_entity.id
_entity.type
_entity.pdbx_description
1 polymer ?
#
loop_
_entity_poly.entity_id
_entity_poly.type
_entity_poly.pdbx_seq_one_letter_code
_entity_poly.pdbx_strand_id
1 'polypeptide(L)'
;HMETTPDDPTIPDLSRYYYVYFPAEFGPLALIEAYEDCENVQFAEPVPIMMPCYIPNDTRYRNQWHLDHCNLPDAWDVSHGSDEVVIGIVDSGLDMDIDGWFTIHEDFPQNLWINPEEDIDHDGEITFDDWDGEDNDDNGYIDDFYGWNFTRNSNWPDDIWGAEDGHGTHVAGIASAATDNETGVSGAGFNCKLMITAHFDPQDPDGGVLRAYEGVEYCADNGADVINMSWGRFGGYINSHADAIAYAIRQGAILFAGAGNDSVEDNRHDRQHFYPCAYEGVIGVGASDSDDHKANFSTWGDYTDLIAPGVSILSTFPRNDYRIEQGTSMSSPFAAGIGALMLSVEPDLSPSELLEWMQRTAVDISDLNEDYPGIVYRVDAGYLLQSTKPKWELTEWRTIEVEGDGDGIIERNEVISIPATFSNLEGYADAHNVTVRLVNDDPFIHIRTGEINIGDIRNGEELDLWEDQYPTFHISGNSPIHYTTFSLVVNSDEDWEVVFELPMTIRQPNYLLVDDDNGGNFETFYESNLMERPIVHDIWHIADDGLPSQDFLDSYNYIVWETGNDESPLTGEEQVLISNYLDQDGYLLLSGQYIGNDIGGTDFHQNYL
;
A
#
# COMPACT_ATOMS: atom_id res chain seq x y z
N HIS A 1 -17.86 -27.57 -6.09
CA HIS A 1 -18.15 -27.39 -4.65
C HIS A 1 -18.45 -28.73 -3.98
N MET A 2 -18.28 -28.82 -2.65
CA MET A 2 -18.55 -30.02 -1.85
C MET A 2 -19.97 -30.54 -2.10
N GLU A 3 -20.10 -31.84 -2.36
CA GLU A 3 -21.35 -32.49 -2.83
C GLU A 3 -22.38 -32.75 -1.72
N THR A 4 -22.18 -32.24 -0.51
CA THR A 4 -22.98 -32.64 0.65
C THR A 4 -23.46 -31.42 1.41
N THR A 5 -24.78 -31.24 1.39
CA THR A 5 -25.53 -30.40 2.34
C THR A 5 -25.16 -30.82 3.77
N PRO A 6 -24.72 -29.91 4.64
CA PRO A 6 -24.47 -30.22 6.04
C PRO A 6 -25.75 -30.69 6.74
N ASP A 7 -25.67 -31.77 7.54
CA ASP A 7 -26.79 -32.23 8.39
C ASP A 7 -27.04 -31.27 9.57
N ASP A 8 -26.06 -30.42 9.88
CA ASP A 8 -26.11 -29.42 10.94
C ASP A 8 -26.50 -28.05 10.34
N PRO A 9 -27.66 -27.49 10.69
CA PRO A 9 -28.14 -26.22 10.14
C PRO A 9 -27.31 -25.00 10.57
N THR A 10 -26.41 -25.16 11.56
CA THR A 10 -25.47 -24.09 11.98
C THR A 10 -24.27 -23.94 11.04
N ILE A 11 -24.06 -24.91 10.14
CA ILE A 11 -22.98 -24.88 9.17
C ILE A 11 -23.54 -24.34 7.85
N PRO A 12 -23.02 -23.21 7.33
CA PRO A 12 -23.45 -22.69 6.04
C PRO A 12 -23.36 -23.75 4.94
N ASP A 13 -24.47 -23.98 4.25
CA ASP A 13 -24.50 -24.90 3.11
C ASP A 13 -23.80 -24.25 1.90
N LEU A 14 -22.49 -24.44 1.84
CA LEU A 14 -21.62 -23.95 0.77
C LEU A 14 -21.95 -24.56 -0.61
N SER A 15 -22.84 -25.57 -0.70
CA SER A 15 -23.31 -26.11 -1.98
C SER A 15 -24.30 -25.17 -2.70
N ARG A 16 -24.83 -24.16 -1.99
CA ARG A 16 -25.73 -23.14 -2.54
C ARG A 16 -25.00 -21.91 -3.11
N TYR A 17 -23.68 -21.84 -2.96
CA TYR A 17 -22.84 -20.77 -3.47
C TYR A 17 -22.26 -21.16 -4.82
N TYR A 18 -22.33 -20.24 -5.78
CA TYR A 18 -21.85 -20.46 -7.14
C TYR A 18 -20.91 -19.32 -7.54
N TYR A 19 -19.68 -19.66 -7.92
CA TYR A 19 -18.80 -18.72 -8.60
C TYR A 19 -19.23 -18.57 -10.06
N VAL A 20 -19.58 -17.35 -10.45
CA VAL A 20 -19.85 -16.98 -11.84
C VAL A 20 -18.64 -16.21 -12.35
N TYR A 21 -17.98 -16.75 -13.37
CA TYR A 21 -16.91 -16.06 -14.09
C TYR A 21 -17.51 -15.36 -15.30
N PHE A 22 -17.15 -14.10 -15.49
CA PHE A 22 -17.66 -13.25 -16.57
C PHE A 22 -16.50 -12.60 -17.34
N PRO A 23 -16.70 -12.25 -18.63
CA PRO A 23 -15.71 -11.49 -19.40
C PRO A 23 -15.52 -10.08 -18.82
N ALA A 24 -14.29 -9.56 -18.90
CA ALA A 24 -13.90 -8.25 -18.35
C ALA A 24 -14.69 -7.05 -18.90
N GLU A 25 -15.36 -7.22 -20.04
CA GLU A 25 -16.23 -6.18 -20.63
C GLU A 25 -17.54 -5.93 -19.86
N PHE A 26 -17.89 -6.79 -18.89
CA PHE A 26 -19.04 -6.61 -18.01
C PHE A 26 -18.58 -6.11 -16.64
N GLY A 27 -19.03 -4.91 -16.25
CA GLY A 27 -18.74 -4.37 -14.93
C GLY A 27 -19.41 -5.21 -13.82
N PRO A 28 -18.72 -5.47 -12.70
CA PRO A 28 -19.22 -6.34 -11.63
C PRO A 28 -20.56 -5.88 -11.05
N LEU A 29 -20.77 -4.57 -10.89
CA LEU A 29 -22.01 -3.99 -10.37
C LEU A 29 -23.22 -4.30 -11.27
N ALA A 30 -23.08 -4.15 -12.59
CA ALA A 30 -24.16 -4.44 -13.54
C ALA A 30 -24.53 -5.93 -13.59
N LEU A 31 -23.57 -6.81 -13.28
CA LEU A 31 -23.81 -8.24 -13.18
C LEU A 31 -24.48 -8.62 -11.87
N ILE A 32 -24.07 -8.01 -10.74
CA ILE A 32 -24.71 -8.18 -9.44
C ILE A 32 -26.21 -7.83 -9.56
N GLU A 33 -26.53 -6.65 -10.08
CA GLU A 33 -27.91 -6.18 -10.30
C GLU A 33 -28.72 -7.20 -11.13
N ALA A 34 -28.15 -7.70 -12.24
CA ALA A 34 -28.82 -8.67 -13.09
C ALA A 34 -29.04 -10.04 -12.42
N TYR A 35 -28.15 -10.46 -11.52
CA TYR A 35 -28.27 -11.72 -10.79
C TYR A 35 -29.25 -11.61 -9.62
N GLU A 36 -29.30 -10.47 -8.93
CA GLU A 36 -30.26 -10.22 -7.85
C GLU A 36 -31.71 -10.17 -8.35
N ASP A 37 -31.93 -9.77 -9.60
CA ASP A 37 -33.22 -9.83 -10.28
C ASP A 37 -33.72 -11.27 -10.57
N CYS A 38 -32.88 -12.29 -10.36
CA CYS A 38 -33.26 -13.68 -10.60
C CYS A 38 -33.97 -14.29 -9.38
N GLU A 39 -35.19 -14.80 -9.57
CA GLU A 39 -36.05 -15.40 -8.53
C GLU A 39 -35.40 -16.53 -7.69
N ASN A 40 -34.29 -17.13 -8.16
CA ASN A 40 -33.58 -18.20 -7.46
C ASN A 40 -32.21 -17.77 -6.88
N VAL A 41 -31.87 -16.48 -6.92
CA VAL A 41 -30.64 -15.93 -6.36
C VAL A 41 -31.01 -15.18 -5.09
N GLN A 42 -30.36 -15.50 -3.98
CA GLN A 42 -30.63 -14.87 -2.69
C GLN A 42 -29.85 -13.55 -2.52
N PHE A 43 -28.63 -13.51 -3.05
CA PHE A 43 -27.77 -12.33 -3.14
C PHE A 43 -26.71 -12.58 -4.22
N ALA A 44 -26.14 -11.50 -4.77
CA ALA A 44 -24.94 -11.56 -5.56
C ALA A 44 -23.95 -10.53 -5.02
N GLU A 45 -22.69 -10.92 -4.86
CA GLU A 45 -21.66 -10.04 -4.29
C GLU A 45 -20.36 -10.17 -5.09
N PRO A 46 -19.55 -9.11 -5.15
CA PRO A 46 -18.24 -9.22 -5.77
C PRO A 46 -17.36 -10.06 -4.83
N VAL A 47 -16.92 -11.22 -5.31
CA VAL A 47 -15.83 -11.94 -4.65
C VAL A 47 -14.53 -11.43 -5.28
N PRO A 48 -13.70 -10.66 -4.56
CA PRO A 48 -12.40 -10.26 -5.08
C PRO A 48 -11.59 -11.52 -5.39
N ILE A 49 -10.84 -11.48 -6.49
CA ILE A 49 -9.89 -12.53 -6.79
C ILE A 49 -8.83 -12.47 -5.69
N MET A 50 -8.89 -13.40 -4.75
CA MET A 50 -7.85 -13.59 -3.74
C MET A 50 -6.59 -14.05 -4.48
N MET A 51 -5.71 -13.10 -4.78
CA MET A 51 -4.40 -13.39 -5.35
C MET A 51 -3.45 -13.76 -4.21
N PRO A 52 -2.63 -14.81 -4.35
CA PRO A 52 -1.50 -14.97 -3.44
C PRO A 52 -0.64 -13.70 -3.56
N CYS A 53 -0.16 -13.16 -2.43
CA CYS A 53 0.86 -12.10 -2.44
C CYS A 53 1.96 -12.50 -3.43
N TYR A 54 2.35 -11.58 -4.30
CA TYR A 54 3.30 -11.89 -5.35
C TYR A 54 4.64 -12.37 -4.75
N ILE A 55 5.13 -13.50 -5.25
CA ILE A 55 6.43 -14.05 -4.86
C ILE A 55 7.19 -14.32 -6.17
N PRO A 56 8.33 -13.66 -6.39
CA PRO A 56 9.16 -13.93 -7.56
C PRO A 56 9.55 -15.41 -7.67
N ASN A 57 9.67 -15.89 -8.89
CA ASN A 57 10.01 -17.27 -9.20
C ASN A 57 11.53 -17.57 -9.08
N ASP A 58 12.34 -16.55 -8.75
CA ASP A 58 13.80 -16.61 -8.63
C ASP A 58 14.26 -17.63 -7.57
N THR A 59 15.28 -18.41 -7.91
CA THR A 59 15.64 -19.62 -7.13
C THR A 59 16.18 -19.31 -5.72
N ARG A 60 16.70 -18.09 -5.51
CA ARG A 60 17.29 -17.64 -4.25
C ARG A 60 16.49 -16.51 -3.57
N TYR A 61 15.34 -16.12 -4.10
CA TYR A 61 14.46 -15.09 -3.50
C TYR A 61 14.28 -15.30 -1.99
N ARG A 62 13.97 -16.54 -1.56
CA ARG A 62 13.76 -16.91 -0.15
C ARG A 62 14.99 -16.75 0.76
N ASN A 63 16.16 -16.46 0.20
CA ASN A 63 17.38 -16.17 0.93
C ASN A 63 17.65 -14.67 1.06
N GLN A 64 16.84 -13.81 0.44
CA GLN A 64 16.93 -12.35 0.48
C GLN A 64 15.93 -11.77 1.49
N TRP A 65 16.24 -11.92 2.78
CA TRP A 65 15.39 -11.45 3.88
C TRP A 65 14.96 -9.97 3.76
N HIS A 66 15.82 -9.15 3.16
CA HIS A 66 15.63 -7.70 3.03
C HIS A 66 14.45 -7.34 2.12
N LEU A 67 14.07 -8.20 1.16
CA LEU A 67 12.95 -7.95 0.26
C LEU A 67 11.62 -7.99 1.02
N ASP A 68 11.36 -9.08 1.74
CA ASP A 68 10.17 -9.23 2.59
C ASP A 68 10.16 -8.17 3.71
N HIS A 69 11.32 -7.90 4.32
CA HIS A 69 11.41 -6.96 5.43
C HIS A 69 11.03 -5.54 5.02
N CYS A 70 11.33 -5.13 3.78
CA CYS A 70 10.96 -3.84 3.19
C CYS A 70 9.68 -3.89 2.34
N ASN A 71 8.85 -4.94 2.48
CA ASN A 71 7.57 -5.10 1.78
C ASN A 71 7.66 -4.99 0.25
N LEU A 72 8.74 -5.48 -0.38
CA LEU A 72 8.86 -5.49 -1.84
C LEU A 72 7.75 -6.30 -2.55
N PRO A 73 7.29 -7.47 -2.04
CA PRO A 73 6.14 -8.17 -2.61
C PRO A 73 4.90 -7.28 -2.78
N ASP A 74 4.56 -6.51 -1.76
CA ASP A 74 3.42 -5.59 -1.75
C ASP A 74 3.62 -4.41 -2.71
N ALA A 75 4.88 -4.00 -2.94
CA ALA A 75 5.24 -3.00 -3.94
C ALA A 75 5.10 -3.57 -5.35
N TRP A 76 5.49 -4.83 -5.55
CA TRP A 76 5.43 -5.52 -6.83
C TRP A 76 3.99 -5.87 -7.25
N ASP A 77 3.06 -5.99 -6.30
CA ASP A 77 1.62 -6.03 -6.60
C ASP A 77 1.11 -4.73 -7.27
N VAL A 78 1.84 -3.61 -7.12
CA VAL A 78 1.53 -2.32 -7.76
C VAL A 78 2.30 -2.12 -9.07
N SER A 79 3.62 -2.34 -9.06
CA SER A 79 4.47 -2.20 -10.25
C SER A 79 5.62 -3.20 -10.26
N HIS A 80 5.90 -3.77 -11.42
CA HIS A 80 7.12 -4.57 -11.67
C HIS A 80 8.26 -3.73 -12.25
N GLY A 81 8.27 -2.41 -12.05
CA GLY A 81 9.24 -1.52 -12.67
C GLY A 81 8.96 -1.29 -14.16
N SER A 82 9.84 -0.52 -14.81
CA SER A 82 9.73 -0.19 -16.24
C SER A 82 11.11 -0.20 -16.88
N ASP A 83 11.18 -0.68 -18.11
CA ASP A 83 12.37 -0.61 -18.96
C ASP A 83 12.76 0.81 -19.40
N GLU A 84 11.87 1.78 -19.21
CA GLU A 84 12.12 3.21 -19.44
C GLU A 84 12.85 3.86 -18.26
N VAL A 85 12.87 3.24 -17.08
CA VAL A 85 13.59 3.76 -15.90
C VAL A 85 14.98 3.16 -15.83
N VAL A 86 16.00 4.01 -15.88
CA VAL A 86 17.41 3.61 -15.95
C VAL A 86 18.15 3.95 -14.65
N ILE A 87 18.81 2.93 -14.08
CA ILE A 87 19.64 3.02 -12.89
C ILE A 87 21.12 2.99 -13.31
N GLY A 88 21.81 4.11 -13.17
CA GLY A 88 23.27 4.21 -13.30
C GLY A 88 23.98 3.59 -12.11
N ILE A 89 24.79 2.56 -12.34
CA ILE A 89 25.67 1.96 -11.34
C ILE A 89 27.09 2.51 -11.56
N VAL A 90 27.49 3.44 -10.68
CA VAL A 90 28.84 4.02 -10.67
C VAL A 90 29.68 3.25 -9.67
N ASP A 91 30.36 2.19 -10.14
CA ASP A 91 31.07 1.25 -9.26
C ASP A 91 32.28 0.58 -9.94
N SER A 92 32.64 -0.65 -9.58
CA SER A 92 33.77 -1.39 -10.13
C SER A 92 33.48 -2.06 -11.48
N GLY A 93 32.24 -2.04 -11.96
CA GLY A 93 31.78 -2.66 -13.21
C GLY A 93 30.74 -3.75 -12.97
N LEU A 94 30.52 -4.61 -13.96
CA LEU A 94 29.65 -5.79 -13.89
C LEU A 94 30.41 -7.06 -14.31
N ASP A 95 29.95 -8.22 -13.85
CA ASP A 95 30.42 -9.54 -14.33
C ASP A 95 30.10 -9.75 -15.81
N MET A 96 31.10 -9.42 -16.61
CA MET A 96 31.09 -9.56 -18.05
C MET A 96 32.34 -10.39 -18.45
N ASP A 97 32.35 -11.71 -18.15
CA ASP A 97 33.59 -12.53 -18.22
C ASP A 97 34.11 -12.82 -19.62
N ILE A 98 35.44 -12.75 -19.62
CA ILE A 98 36.47 -12.70 -20.64
C ILE A 98 37.38 -13.92 -20.40
N ASP A 99 37.16 -14.96 -21.21
CA ASP A 99 38.15 -15.99 -21.57
C ASP A 99 38.03 -16.31 -23.09
N GLY A 100 37.59 -15.31 -23.86
CA GLY A 100 37.42 -15.38 -25.31
C GLY A 100 36.00 -15.66 -25.82
N TRP A 101 34.98 -15.68 -24.94
CA TRP A 101 33.57 -15.76 -25.31
C TRP A 101 32.72 -14.92 -24.34
N PHE A 102 31.90 -14.03 -24.89
CA PHE A 102 30.98 -13.12 -24.18
C PHE A 102 30.03 -13.89 -23.26
N THR A 103 30.15 -13.73 -21.94
CA THR A 103 29.10 -14.20 -21.00
C THR A 103 28.87 -13.14 -19.94
N ILE A 104 27.73 -12.47 -20.04
CA ILE A 104 27.16 -11.65 -18.97
C ILE A 104 26.58 -12.62 -17.93
N HIS A 105 26.74 -12.31 -16.63
CA HIS A 105 26.10 -13.09 -15.57
C HIS A 105 24.61 -13.28 -15.84
N GLU A 106 24.10 -14.49 -15.65
CA GLU A 106 22.79 -14.97 -16.15
C GLU A 106 21.58 -14.17 -15.69
N ASP A 107 21.76 -13.32 -14.69
CA ASP A 107 20.73 -12.60 -13.94
C ASP A 107 20.63 -11.13 -14.35
N PHE A 108 21.37 -10.71 -15.39
CA PHE A 108 21.37 -9.33 -15.90
C PHE A 108 20.86 -9.11 -17.32
N PRO A 109 20.91 -10.05 -18.28
CA PRO A 109 20.63 -9.73 -19.69
C PRO A 109 19.31 -9.02 -19.94
N GLN A 110 18.26 -9.32 -19.17
CA GLN A 110 16.94 -8.69 -19.32
C GLN A 110 16.90 -7.25 -18.82
N ASN A 111 17.78 -6.89 -17.89
CA ASN A 111 17.78 -5.60 -17.21
C ASN A 111 18.98 -4.73 -17.55
N LEU A 112 19.88 -5.14 -18.44
CA LEU A 112 20.93 -4.24 -18.88
C LEU A 112 20.36 -3.16 -19.79
N TRP A 113 20.75 -1.92 -19.51
CA TRP A 113 20.53 -0.80 -20.41
C TRP A 113 21.40 -1.01 -21.65
N ILE A 114 20.82 -0.76 -22.81
CA ILE A 114 21.51 -0.74 -24.09
C ILE A 114 21.48 0.69 -24.58
N ASN A 115 22.63 1.27 -24.91
CA ASN A 115 22.71 2.58 -25.53
C ASN A 115 21.97 2.52 -26.88
N PRO A 116 20.82 3.20 -27.01
CA PRO A 116 19.97 3.07 -28.19
C PRO A 116 20.62 3.61 -29.46
N GLU A 117 21.63 4.48 -29.34
CA GLU A 117 22.34 5.06 -30.48
C GLU A 117 23.53 4.17 -30.92
N GLU A 118 24.03 3.31 -30.04
CA GLU A 118 25.08 2.30 -30.35
C GLU A 118 24.49 0.93 -30.77
N ASP A 119 23.19 0.70 -30.53
CA ASP A 119 22.41 -0.37 -31.15
C ASP A 119 22.02 0.02 -32.58
N ILE A 120 22.88 -0.31 -33.56
CA ILE A 120 22.83 0.21 -34.93
C ILE A 120 21.56 -0.24 -35.67
N ASP A 121 21.08 -1.44 -35.39
CA ASP A 121 19.87 -1.97 -36.03
C ASP A 121 18.59 -1.80 -35.19
N HIS A 122 18.74 -1.30 -33.95
CA HIS A 122 17.68 -0.97 -33.00
C HIS A 122 16.79 -2.18 -32.68
N ASP A 123 17.38 -3.36 -32.56
CA ASP A 123 16.67 -4.59 -32.24
C ASP A 123 16.68 -4.95 -30.75
N GLY A 124 17.43 -4.19 -29.93
CA GLY A 124 17.55 -4.38 -28.49
C GLY A 124 18.46 -5.54 -28.10
N GLU A 125 19.27 -6.07 -29.02
CA GLU A 125 20.28 -7.10 -28.77
C GLU A 125 21.65 -6.66 -29.32
N ILE A 126 22.67 -6.58 -28.47
CA ILE A 126 24.02 -6.27 -28.95
C ILE A 126 24.65 -7.51 -29.60
N THR A 127 24.82 -7.46 -30.91
CA THR A 127 25.43 -8.50 -31.73
C THR A 127 26.77 -8.06 -32.32
N PHE A 128 27.31 -8.78 -33.30
CA PHE A 128 28.54 -8.37 -33.99
C PHE A 128 28.28 -7.28 -35.03
N ASP A 129 27.02 -7.13 -35.49
CA ASP A 129 26.69 -6.17 -36.55
C ASP A 129 26.65 -4.73 -36.00
N ASP A 130 26.53 -4.56 -34.67
CA ASP A 130 26.56 -3.28 -33.95
C ASP A 130 27.98 -2.75 -33.70
N TRP A 131 29.02 -3.55 -33.96
CA TRP A 131 30.40 -3.16 -33.71
C TRP A 131 31.02 -2.50 -34.94
N ASP A 132 30.75 -1.21 -35.13
CA ASP A 132 31.32 -0.42 -36.23
C ASP A 132 32.60 0.35 -35.85
N GLY A 133 32.87 0.52 -34.55
CA GLY A 133 34.05 1.21 -34.04
C GLY A 133 33.95 2.74 -34.15
N GLU A 134 32.73 3.26 -34.29
CA GLU A 134 32.39 4.68 -34.28
C GLU A 134 31.75 5.06 -32.91
N ASP A 135 31.52 6.36 -32.73
CA ASP A 135 30.92 6.96 -31.53
C ASP A 135 29.64 7.60 -32.07
N ASN A 136 28.54 6.85 -32.00
CA ASN A 136 27.39 7.06 -32.87
C ASN A 136 26.47 8.17 -32.33
N ASP A 137 26.52 8.42 -31.03
CA ASP A 137 25.86 9.52 -30.34
C ASP A 137 26.75 10.77 -30.14
N ASP A 138 28.01 10.74 -30.61
CA ASP A 138 29.03 11.77 -30.40
C ASP A 138 29.24 12.10 -28.90
N ASN A 139 29.02 11.15 -27.99
CA ASN A 139 29.15 11.33 -26.54
C ASN A 139 30.62 11.25 -26.06
N GLY A 140 31.54 10.82 -26.93
CA GLY A 140 32.96 10.68 -26.66
C GLY A 140 33.43 9.26 -26.31
N TYR A 141 32.54 8.27 -26.36
CA TYR A 141 32.74 6.89 -25.92
C TYR A 141 32.35 5.90 -27.03
N ILE A 142 33.33 5.52 -27.84
CA ILE A 142 33.15 4.57 -28.96
C ILE A 142 32.50 3.25 -28.51
N ASP A 143 31.42 2.85 -29.18
CA ASP A 143 30.71 1.58 -29.02
C ASP A 143 30.26 1.30 -27.57
N ASP A 144 29.85 2.28 -26.76
CA ASP A 144 29.57 2.15 -25.32
C ASP A 144 28.23 1.48 -24.95
N PHE A 145 28.00 0.30 -25.52
CA PHE A 145 26.73 -0.44 -25.50
C PHE A 145 26.00 -0.53 -24.15
N TYR A 146 26.69 -0.90 -23.08
CA TYR A 146 26.07 -1.11 -21.75
C TYR A 146 26.54 -0.06 -20.72
N GLY A 147 27.33 0.92 -21.20
CA GLY A 147 28.10 1.84 -20.37
C GLY A 147 29.61 1.76 -20.62
N TRP A 148 30.40 2.38 -19.72
CA TRP A 148 31.81 2.65 -19.99
C TRP A 148 32.78 2.26 -18.86
N ASN A 149 33.94 1.73 -19.25
CA ASN A 149 35.06 1.48 -18.36
C ASN A 149 36.03 2.66 -18.33
N PHE A 150 35.97 3.49 -17.29
CA PHE A 150 36.77 4.71 -17.16
C PHE A 150 38.24 4.46 -16.82
N THR A 151 38.56 3.30 -16.24
CA THR A 151 39.94 2.94 -15.88
C THR A 151 40.71 2.38 -17.07
N ARG A 152 40.03 1.61 -17.92
CA ARG A 152 40.62 0.99 -19.12
C ARG A 152 40.39 1.78 -20.40
N ASN A 153 39.49 2.75 -20.36
CA ASN A 153 39.03 3.49 -21.53
C ASN A 153 38.51 2.53 -22.60
N SER A 154 37.51 1.73 -22.23
CA SER A 154 36.90 0.70 -23.08
C SER A 154 35.39 0.63 -22.88
N ASN A 155 34.68 0.22 -23.94
CA ASN A 155 33.25 -0.05 -23.97
C ASN A 155 32.79 -1.32 -23.24
N TRP A 156 33.64 -1.84 -22.36
CA TRP A 156 33.40 -3.08 -21.65
C TRP A 156 33.62 -2.85 -20.15
N PRO A 157 32.57 -2.44 -19.42
CA PRO A 157 32.67 -2.10 -18.00
C PRO A 157 32.72 -3.36 -17.10
N ASP A 158 33.77 -4.17 -17.26
CA ASP A 158 33.96 -5.44 -16.54
C ASP A 158 34.51 -5.32 -15.10
N ASP A 159 34.02 -6.19 -14.21
CA ASP A 159 34.32 -6.21 -12.76
C ASP A 159 35.39 -7.25 -12.34
N ILE A 160 36.09 -7.88 -13.28
CA ILE A 160 36.77 -9.19 -13.01
C ILE A 160 38.22 -9.04 -12.53
N TRP A 161 38.67 -7.80 -12.34
CA TRP A 161 40.05 -7.51 -12.01
C TRP A 161 40.11 -6.34 -11.02
N GLY A 162 40.29 -6.62 -9.73
CA GLY A 162 40.25 -5.58 -8.68
C GLY A 162 40.75 -6.04 -7.30
N ALA A 163 40.93 -5.07 -6.38
CA ALA A 163 41.03 -5.35 -4.95
C ALA A 163 39.63 -5.56 -4.32
N GLU A 164 38.59 -5.07 -4.99
CA GLU A 164 37.16 -5.22 -4.68
C GLU A 164 36.44 -6.07 -5.74
N ASP A 165 37.13 -7.09 -6.28
CA ASP A 165 36.63 -8.06 -7.28
C ASP A 165 35.17 -8.48 -6.98
N GLY A 166 34.22 -7.99 -7.78
CA GLY A 166 32.79 -8.35 -7.68
C GLY A 166 31.86 -7.40 -6.93
N HIS A 167 32.35 -6.26 -6.45
CA HIS A 167 31.52 -5.30 -5.71
C HIS A 167 30.42 -4.68 -6.58
N GLY A 168 30.76 -4.14 -7.75
CA GLY A 168 29.81 -3.54 -8.68
C GLY A 168 28.77 -4.53 -9.19
N THR A 169 29.17 -5.77 -9.44
CA THR A 169 28.25 -6.87 -9.78
C THR A 169 27.24 -7.13 -8.67
N HIS A 170 27.68 -7.11 -7.41
CA HIS A 170 26.81 -7.33 -6.25
C HIS A 170 25.82 -6.18 -6.07
N VAL A 171 26.31 -4.95 -6.16
CA VAL A 171 25.53 -3.71 -6.09
C VAL A 171 24.48 -3.65 -7.20
N ALA A 172 24.85 -3.95 -8.45
CA ALA A 172 23.93 -3.96 -9.58
C ALA A 172 22.78 -4.98 -9.40
N GLY A 173 23.08 -6.17 -8.86
CA GLY A 173 22.04 -7.18 -8.61
C GLY A 173 21.05 -6.76 -7.53
N ILE A 174 21.51 -6.07 -6.48
CA ILE A 174 20.62 -5.53 -5.45
C ILE A 174 19.67 -4.49 -6.06
N ALA A 175 20.21 -3.61 -6.91
CA ALA A 175 19.43 -2.56 -7.55
C ALA A 175 18.38 -3.15 -8.51
N SER A 176 18.78 -4.01 -9.45
CA SER A 176 17.88 -4.53 -10.48
C SER A 176 18.40 -5.81 -11.18
N ALA A 177 18.78 -6.85 -10.43
CA ALA A 177 18.83 -8.20 -11.01
C ALA A 177 17.48 -8.55 -11.66
N ALA A 178 17.53 -9.29 -12.76
CA ALA A 178 16.36 -9.71 -13.52
C ALA A 178 15.46 -10.59 -12.66
N THR A 179 14.40 -9.99 -12.14
CA THR A 179 13.41 -10.68 -11.30
C THR A 179 12.46 -11.49 -12.18
N ASP A 180 12.03 -12.64 -11.66
CA ASP A 180 11.05 -13.53 -12.29
C ASP A 180 11.59 -14.30 -13.52
N ASN A 181 12.90 -14.54 -13.56
CA ASN A 181 13.61 -15.19 -14.68
C ASN A 181 13.95 -16.69 -14.45
N GLU A 182 13.41 -17.28 -13.38
CA GLU A 182 13.62 -18.66 -12.92
C GLU A 182 15.05 -19.00 -12.44
N THR A 183 15.93 -18.00 -12.24
CA THR A 183 17.29 -18.21 -11.74
C THR A 183 17.60 -17.28 -10.56
N GLY A 184 18.83 -17.29 -10.07
CA GLY A 184 19.39 -16.22 -9.25
C GLY A 184 18.57 -15.60 -8.13
N VAL A 185 18.70 -14.27 -8.04
CA VAL A 185 18.17 -13.38 -7.00
C VAL A 185 17.21 -12.38 -7.64
N SER A 186 16.35 -11.76 -6.84
CA SER A 186 15.46 -10.69 -7.30
C SER A 186 16.04 -9.32 -6.97
N GLY A 187 16.03 -8.39 -7.93
CA GLY A 187 16.43 -7.00 -7.73
C GLY A 187 15.28 -6.10 -7.29
N ALA A 188 15.55 -5.07 -6.50
CA ALA A 188 14.51 -4.17 -5.97
C ALA A 188 13.75 -3.41 -7.07
N GLY A 189 14.44 -2.94 -8.10
CA GLY A 189 13.89 -2.24 -9.26
C GLY A 189 13.16 -3.15 -10.25
N PHE A 190 13.15 -4.46 -10.03
CA PHE A 190 12.49 -5.47 -10.85
C PHE A 190 12.85 -5.39 -12.34
N ASN A 191 12.13 -4.65 -13.19
CA ASN A 191 12.41 -4.51 -14.63
C ASN A 191 13.18 -3.22 -15.00
N CYS A 192 13.58 -2.41 -14.01
CA CYS A 192 14.37 -1.20 -14.26
C CYS A 192 15.73 -1.55 -14.90
N LYS A 193 16.20 -0.72 -15.82
CA LYS A 193 17.44 -0.97 -16.57
C LYS A 193 18.67 -0.54 -15.79
N LEU A 194 19.81 -1.17 -16.07
CA LEU A 194 21.09 -0.93 -15.41
C LEU A 194 22.10 -0.40 -16.44
N MET A 195 22.54 0.84 -16.26
CA MET A 195 23.65 1.44 -17.00
C MET A 195 24.94 1.34 -16.17
N ILE A 196 25.98 0.70 -16.69
CA ILE A 196 27.13 0.30 -15.88
C ILE A 196 28.36 1.15 -16.18
N THR A 197 28.98 1.70 -15.14
CA THR A 197 30.30 2.34 -15.28
C THR A 197 31.33 1.70 -14.36
N ALA A 198 32.57 1.57 -14.84
CA ALA A 198 33.66 0.91 -14.12
C ALA A 198 34.79 1.89 -13.78
N HIS A 199 35.09 2.03 -12.48
CA HIS A 199 35.99 3.06 -11.93
C HIS A 199 37.15 2.51 -11.09
N PHE A 200 37.18 1.19 -10.89
CA PHE A 200 38.22 0.56 -10.08
C PHE A 200 39.43 0.14 -10.94
N ASP A 201 40.65 0.47 -10.52
CA ASP A 201 41.90 -0.01 -11.14
C ASP A 201 42.61 -1.02 -10.22
N PRO A 202 42.68 -2.32 -10.59
CA PRO A 202 43.40 -3.34 -9.81
C PRO A 202 44.89 -3.08 -9.64
N GLN A 203 45.47 -2.22 -10.47
CA GLN A 203 46.89 -1.90 -10.47
C GLN A 203 47.22 -0.65 -9.65
N ASP A 204 46.22 0.09 -9.19
CA ASP A 204 46.43 1.21 -8.27
C ASP A 204 46.82 0.67 -6.89
N PRO A 205 48.05 0.95 -6.39
CA PRO A 205 48.50 0.49 -5.08
C PRO A 205 47.68 1.06 -3.91
N ASP A 206 46.93 2.14 -4.13
CA ASP A 206 46.06 2.74 -3.13
C ASP A 206 44.61 2.21 -3.21
N GLY A 207 44.28 1.40 -4.23
CA GLY A 207 42.96 0.80 -4.43
C GLY A 207 41.84 1.82 -4.57
N GLY A 208 42.13 2.97 -5.15
CA GLY A 208 41.19 4.09 -5.23
C GLY A 208 40.13 3.91 -6.31
N VAL A 209 38.92 4.40 -6.04
CA VAL A 209 37.92 4.65 -7.09
C VAL A 209 38.39 5.87 -7.90
N LEU A 210 38.71 5.64 -9.17
CA LEU A 210 39.24 6.65 -10.08
C LEU A 210 38.14 7.13 -11.02
N ARG A 211 38.04 8.45 -11.20
CA ARG A 211 37.13 9.07 -12.18
C ARG A 211 35.63 8.81 -11.94
N ALA A 212 35.25 8.47 -10.70
CA ALA A 212 33.87 8.17 -10.34
C ALA A 212 32.89 9.32 -10.65
N TYR A 213 33.32 10.57 -10.51
CA TYR A 213 32.47 11.74 -10.81
C TYR A 213 32.24 11.90 -12.31
N GLU A 214 33.22 11.56 -13.15
CA GLU A 214 33.00 11.46 -14.60
C GLU A 214 32.02 10.33 -14.96
N GLY A 215 31.95 9.27 -14.15
CA GLY A 215 30.90 8.25 -14.27
C GLY A 215 29.51 8.78 -13.92
N VAL A 216 29.41 9.60 -12.87
CA VAL A 216 28.16 10.29 -12.52
C VAL A 216 27.71 11.23 -13.66
N GLU A 217 28.64 11.99 -14.23
CA GLU A 217 28.37 12.84 -15.40
C GLU A 217 27.92 12.01 -16.60
N TYR A 218 28.60 10.91 -16.91
CA TYR A 218 28.24 9.99 -17.99
C TYR A 218 26.83 9.41 -17.83
N CYS A 219 26.49 8.93 -16.62
CA CYS A 219 25.16 8.38 -16.38
C CYS A 219 24.08 9.45 -16.56
N ALA A 220 24.32 10.67 -16.09
CA ALA A 220 23.39 11.77 -16.27
C ALA A 220 23.25 12.21 -17.74
N ASP A 221 24.36 12.24 -18.49
CA ASP A 221 24.37 12.59 -19.91
C ASP A 221 23.63 11.57 -20.78
N ASN A 222 23.68 10.30 -20.40
CA ASN A 222 22.98 9.19 -21.05
C ASN A 222 21.56 8.93 -20.50
N GLY A 223 21.05 9.83 -19.65
CA GLY A 223 19.65 9.80 -19.22
C GLY A 223 19.33 8.81 -18.10
N ALA A 224 20.28 8.48 -17.22
CA ALA A 224 19.96 7.71 -16.02
C ALA A 224 19.04 8.52 -15.08
N ASP A 225 17.88 7.96 -14.75
CA ASP A 225 16.91 8.55 -13.81
C ASP A 225 17.38 8.45 -12.37
N VAL A 226 18.06 7.34 -12.03
CA VAL A 226 18.63 7.09 -10.71
C VAL A 226 20.11 6.76 -10.84
N ILE A 227 20.97 7.28 -9.98
CA ILE A 227 22.40 6.93 -9.97
C ILE A 227 22.79 6.48 -8.56
N ASN A 228 23.30 5.24 -8.46
CA ASN A 228 23.84 4.69 -7.24
C ASN A 228 25.37 4.89 -7.16
N MET A 229 25.82 5.39 -6.01
CA MET A 229 27.22 5.61 -5.67
C MET A 229 27.59 4.84 -4.40
N SER A 230 27.96 3.57 -4.56
CA SER A 230 28.38 2.68 -3.45
C SER A 230 29.87 2.83 -3.08
N TRP A 231 30.38 4.06 -3.13
CA TRP A 231 31.77 4.41 -2.85
C TRP A 231 31.83 5.72 -2.08
N GLY A 232 32.95 5.97 -1.41
CA GLY A 232 33.15 7.25 -0.77
C GLY A 232 34.38 7.30 0.12
N ARG A 233 34.62 8.47 0.68
CA ARG A 233 35.68 8.67 1.67
C ARG A 233 35.37 9.83 2.61
N PHE A 234 35.95 9.77 3.81
CA PHE A 234 36.08 10.95 4.64
C PHE A 234 37.06 11.96 4.03
N GLY A 235 36.63 13.21 3.95
CA GLY A 235 37.50 14.29 3.47
C GLY A 235 36.85 15.65 3.49
N GLY A 236 37.61 16.66 3.09
CA GLY A 236 37.08 18.01 2.92
C GLY A 236 36.25 18.14 1.65
N TYR A 237 35.30 19.07 1.66
CA TYR A 237 34.47 19.44 0.51
C TYR A 237 35.32 19.83 -0.71
N ILE A 238 35.01 19.27 -1.89
CA ILE A 238 35.69 19.56 -3.15
C ILE A 238 34.69 20.16 -4.13
N ASN A 239 34.89 21.43 -4.53
CA ASN A 239 33.93 22.13 -5.39
C ASN A 239 33.69 21.44 -6.73
N SER A 240 34.72 20.90 -7.38
CA SER A 240 34.54 20.23 -8.67
C SER A 240 33.69 18.97 -8.57
N HIS A 241 33.75 18.25 -7.44
CA HIS A 241 32.92 17.09 -7.19
C HIS A 241 31.47 17.50 -6.92
N ALA A 242 31.28 18.55 -6.13
CA ALA A 242 29.95 19.09 -5.87
C ALA A 242 29.30 19.66 -7.14
N ASP A 243 30.08 20.27 -8.05
CA ASP A 243 29.60 20.74 -9.34
C ASP A 243 29.13 19.58 -10.23
N ALA A 244 29.81 18.43 -10.21
CA ALA A 244 29.39 17.21 -10.92
C ALA A 244 28.09 16.60 -10.35
N ILE A 245 27.96 16.54 -9.02
CA ILE A 245 26.72 16.13 -8.34
C ILE A 245 25.56 17.07 -8.72
N ALA A 246 25.77 18.38 -8.61
CA ALA A 246 24.76 19.37 -8.97
C ALA A 246 24.45 19.39 -10.48
N TYR A 247 25.38 18.93 -11.32
CA TYR A 247 25.15 18.76 -12.74
C TYR A 247 24.18 17.61 -13.00
N ALA A 248 24.45 16.42 -12.46
CA ALA A 248 23.60 15.25 -12.62
C ALA A 248 22.16 15.50 -12.12
N ILE A 249 22.01 16.12 -10.94
CA ILE A 249 20.70 16.51 -10.40
C ILE A 249 19.94 17.45 -11.36
N ARG A 250 20.65 18.37 -12.03
CA ARG A 250 20.02 19.31 -12.99
C ARG A 250 19.67 18.66 -14.33
N GLN A 251 20.25 17.51 -14.65
CA GLN A 251 19.83 16.68 -15.78
C GLN A 251 18.59 15.83 -15.44
N GLY A 252 18.19 15.78 -14.17
CA GLY A 252 17.02 15.04 -13.71
C GLY A 252 17.36 13.81 -12.86
N ALA A 253 18.63 13.43 -12.78
CA ALA A 253 19.05 12.23 -12.06
C ALA A 253 18.87 12.36 -10.53
N ILE A 254 18.32 11.33 -9.91
CA ILE A 254 18.22 11.18 -8.46
C ILE A 254 19.41 10.36 -7.96
N LEU A 255 20.15 10.91 -7.00
CA LEU A 255 21.44 10.39 -6.60
C LEU A 255 21.37 9.70 -5.23
N PHE A 256 21.79 8.44 -5.15
CA PHE A 256 21.88 7.68 -3.89
C PHE A 256 23.33 7.36 -3.56
N ALA A 257 23.72 7.50 -2.29
CA ALA A 257 25.06 7.12 -1.84
C ALA A 257 25.07 6.51 -0.44
N GLY A 258 25.91 5.50 -0.25
CA GLY A 258 26.13 4.88 1.06
C GLY A 258 26.77 5.84 2.08
N ALA A 259 26.30 5.80 3.33
CA ALA A 259 26.75 6.70 4.38
C ALA A 259 28.19 6.45 4.89
N GLY A 260 28.79 5.31 4.56
CA GLY A 260 30.13 4.90 5.00
C GLY A 260 30.11 3.81 6.08
N ASN A 261 31.27 3.17 6.31
CA ASN A 261 31.39 1.93 7.11
C ASN A 261 32.39 2.05 8.28
N ASP A 262 32.55 3.25 8.84
CA ASP A 262 33.60 3.58 9.84
C ASP A 262 33.09 3.59 11.29
N SER A 263 31.81 3.29 11.53
CA SER A 263 31.18 3.31 12.86
C SER A 263 31.25 4.67 13.58
N VAL A 264 31.03 5.77 12.86
CA VAL A 264 31.10 7.13 13.43
C VAL A 264 29.83 7.95 13.20
N GLU A 265 29.49 8.81 14.17
CA GLU A 265 28.57 9.92 13.98
C GLU A 265 29.29 11.06 13.26
N ASP A 266 28.80 11.46 12.09
CA ASP A 266 29.44 12.45 11.24
C ASP A 266 28.74 13.82 11.24
N ASN A 267 28.40 14.30 12.43
CA ASN A 267 27.87 15.64 12.67
C ASN A 267 28.97 16.69 12.92
N ARG A 268 30.19 16.41 12.43
CA ARG A 268 31.38 17.17 12.80
C ARG A 268 31.43 18.52 12.09
N HIS A 269 31.59 19.60 12.87
CA HIS A 269 31.80 20.95 12.33
C HIS A 269 33.21 21.21 11.76
N ASP A 270 34.05 20.18 11.64
CA ASP A 270 35.42 20.28 11.12
C ASP A 270 35.49 20.26 9.59
N ARG A 271 34.32 20.22 8.93
CA ARG A 271 34.13 20.17 7.46
C ARG A 271 34.73 18.93 6.81
N GLN A 272 34.96 17.88 7.58
CA GLN A 272 35.33 16.56 7.05
C GLN A 272 34.13 15.64 7.15
N HIS A 273 33.52 15.38 5.99
CA HIS A 273 32.35 14.51 5.89
C HIS A 273 32.62 13.33 4.96
N PHE A 274 31.73 12.34 4.98
CA PHE A 274 31.77 11.22 4.03
C PHE A 274 31.16 11.65 2.68
N TYR A 275 32.00 11.80 1.65
CA TYR A 275 31.57 12.19 0.30
C TYR A 275 31.64 10.99 -0.66
N PRO A 276 30.67 10.84 -1.59
CA PRO A 276 29.71 11.86 -2.05
C PRO A 276 28.42 11.99 -1.22
N CYS A 277 28.15 11.06 -0.29
CA CYS A 277 26.93 11.03 0.53
C CYS A 277 26.56 12.38 1.17
N ALA A 278 27.53 13.12 1.69
CA ALA A 278 27.30 14.41 2.34
C ALA A 278 27.17 15.62 1.37
N TYR A 279 27.10 15.42 0.04
CA TYR A 279 26.81 16.50 -0.88
C TYR A 279 25.31 16.83 -0.89
N GLU A 280 25.00 18.12 -1.06
CA GLU A 280 23.62 18.60 -1.15
C GLU A 280 22.88 17.97 -2.33
N GLY A 281 21.68 17.43 -2.06
CA GLY A 281 20.83 16.79 -3.06
C GLY A 281 21.16 15.31 -3.34
N VAL A 282 22.16 14.73 -2.66
CA VAL A 282 22.37 13.29 -2.64
C VAL A 282 21.56 12.68 -1.51
N ILE A 283 20.81 11.62 -1.81
CA ILE A 283 20.09 10.82 -0.81
C ILE A 283 21.09 9.89 -0.12
N GLY A 284 21.39 10.19 1.13
CA GLY A 284 22.33 9.42 1.95
C GLY A 284 21.69 8.21 2.62
N VAL A 285 22.27 7.03 2.42
CA VAL A 285 21.68 5.76 2.86
C VAL A 285 22.56 5.07 3.89
N GLY A 286 22.04 4.96 5.12
CA GLY A 286 22.61 4.16 6.20
C GLY A 286 22.23 2.67 6.11
N ALA A 287 22.90 1.83 6.89
CA ALA A 287 22.69 0.38 6.88
C ALA A 287 22.04 -0.12 8.18
N SER A 288 21.06 -1.03 8.07
CA SER A 288 20.50 -1.81 9.18
C SER A 288 20.73 -3.32 9.02
N ASP A 289 20.58 -4.05 10.13
CA ASP A 289 20.44 -5.51 10.13
C ASP A 289 18.98 -5.97 10.13
N SER A 290 18.76 -7.28 10.19
CA SER A 290 17.44 -7.91 10.13
C SER A 290 16.56 -7.67 11.35
N ASP A 291 17.12 -7.10 12.41
CA ASP A 291 16.39 -6.74 13.63
C ASP A 291 16.16 -5.22 13.71
N ASP A 292 16.32 -4.49 12.59
CA ASP A 292 16.21 -3.04 12.47
C ASP A 292 17.19 -2.22 13.32
N HIS A 293 18.24 -2.85 13.84
CA HIS A 293 19.34 -2.11 14.44
C HIS A 293 20.24 -1.53 13.34
N LYS A 294 20.68 -0.29 13.52
CA LYS A 294 21.74 0.31 12.73
C LYS A 294 22.95 -0.63 12.76
N ALA A 295 23.39 -1.07 11.59
CA ALA A 295 24.54 -1.93 11.44
C ALA A 295 25.74 -1.32 12.19
N ASN A 296 26.47 -2.13 12.95
CA ASN A 296 27.54 -1.64 13.81
C ASN A 296 28.62 -0.85 13.04
N PHE A 297 28.84 -1.17 11.77
CA PHE A 297 29.77 -0.45 10.89
C PHE A 297 29.20 0.85 10.31
N SER A 298 27.88 1.01 10.21
CA SER A 298 27.28 2.14 9.50
C SER A 298 27.70 3.45 10.14
N THR A 299 28.23 4.35 9.33
CA THR A 299 28.29 5.77 9.64
C THR A 299 26.87 6.36 9.58
N TRP A 300 26.62 7.42 10.34
CA TRP A 300 25.37 8.18 10.31
C TRP A 300 25.62 9.66 10.61
N GLY A 301 24.72 10.54 10.20
CA GLY A 301 24.79 11.97 10.51
C GLY A 301 23.64 12.74 9.88
N ASP A 302 23.71 14.08 9.92
CA ASP A 302 22.68 14.99 9.40
C ASP A 302 22.39 14.82 7.90
N TYR A 303 23.28 14.15 7.16
CA TYR A 303 23.13 13.82 5.73
C TYR A 303 22.68 12.38 5.47
N THR A 304 22.37 11.61 6.52
CA THR A 304 21.79 10.27 6.37
C THR A 304 20.28 10.41 6.33
N ASP A 305 19.72 10.45 5.12
CA ASP A 305 18.30 10.74 4.91
C ASP A 305 17.41 9.53 5.20
N LEU A 306 17.92 8.31 4.96
CA LEU A 306 17.20 7.04 5.11
C LEU A 306 18.14 5.92 5.57
N ILE A 307 17.55 4.85 6.10
CA ILE A 307 18.22 3.57 6.34
C ILE A 307 17.62 2.49 5.43
N ALA A 308 18.47 1.59 4.95
CA ALA A 308 18.05 0.38 4.26
C ALA A 308 18.84 -0.84 4.76
N PRO A 309 18.32 -2.06 4.59
CA PRO A 309 19.06 -3.29 4.87
C PRO A 309 20.47 -3.30 4.27
N GLY A 310 21.48 -3.61 5.08
CA GLY A 310 22.89 -3.62 4.65
C GLY A 310 23.73 -4.71 5.27
N VAL A 311 23.15 -5.60 6.08
CA VAL A 311 23.85 -6.70 6.74
C VAL A 311 23.38 -8.04 6.19
N SER A 312 24.33 -8.89 5.81
CA SER A 312 24.03 -10.22 5.25
C SER A 312 23.09 -10.15 4.05
N ILE A 313 23.47 -9.36 3.05
CA ILE A 313 22.69 -9.15 1.82
C ILE A 313 23.22 -10.08 0.74
N LEU A 314 22.37 -11.03 0.32
CA LEU A 314 22.65 -11.93 -0.81
C LEU A 314 22.39 -11.20 -2.13
N SER A 315 23.34 -11.26 -3.07
CA SER A 315 23.18 -10.75 -4.44
C SER A 315 24.09 -11.52 -5.42
N THR A 316 24.03 -11.17 -6.70
CA THR A 316 24.91 -11.59 -7.79
C THR A 316 26.38 -11.33 -7.50
N PHE A 317 27.27 -12.11 -8.09
CA PHE A 317 28.72 -12.00 -7.90
C PHE A 317 29.46 -12.59 -9.11
N PRO A 318 30.68 -12.11 -9.45
CA PRO A 318 31.34 -12.56 -10.65
C PRO A 318 31.51 -14.07 -10.81
N ARG A 319 31.54 -14.48 -12.07
CA ARG A 319 31.56 -15.86 -12.56
C ARG A 319 30.26 -16.60 -12.30
N ASN A 320 29.14 -15.92 -12.53
CA ASN A 320 27.79 -16.48 -12.39
C ASN A 320 27.57 -17.09 -10.99
N ASP A 321 28.09 -16.42 -9.96
CA ASP A 321 28.05 -16.82 -8.55
C ASP A 321 27.14 -15.86 -7.77
N TYR A 322 26.84 -16.19 -6.51
CA TYR A 322 26.03 -15.34 -5.65
C TYR A 322 26.63 -15.33 -4.26
N ARG A 323 26.76 -14.14 -3.66
CA ARG A 323 27.43 -13.97 -2.36
C ARG A 323 26.66 -13.09 -1.40
N ILE A 324 26.90 -13.36 -0.13
CA ILE A 324 26.42 -12.55 0.98
C ILE A 324 27.51 -11.55 1.32
N GLU A 325 27.19 -10.26 1.19
CA GLU A 325 28.06 -9.14 1.56
C GLU A 325 27.35 -8.24 2.59
N GLN A 326 28.08 -7.25 3.09
CA GLN A 326 27.55 -6.28 4.05
C GLN A 326 28.24 -4.92 3.89
N GLY A 327 27.47 -3.85 4.04
CA GLY A 327 27.96 -2.48 3.91
C GLY A 327 26.83 -1.52 3.61
N THR A 328 27.07 -0.23 3.83
CA THR A 328 26.22 0.83 3.25
C THR A 328 26.20 0.78 1.72
N SER A 329 27.23 0.16 1.12
CA SER A 329 27.28 -0.20 -0.30
C SER A 329 26.20 -1.17 -0.77
N MET A 330 25.60 -1.96 0.13
CA MET A 330 24.45 -2.83 -0.17
C MET A 330 23.13 -2.11 0.10
N SER A 331 23.10 -1.20 1.08
CA SER A 331 21.90 -0.40 1.41
C SER A 331 21.59 0.64 0.34
N SER A 332 22.61 1.34 -0.18
CA SER A 332 22.46 2.36 -1.22
C SER A 332 21.78 1.85 -2.49
N PRO A 333 22.23 0.76 -3.15
CA PRO A 333 21.60 0.27 -4.37
C PRO A 333 20.21 -0.31 -4.10
N PHE A 334 19.96 -0.80 -2.89
CA PHE A 334 18.64 -1.29 -2.51
C PHE A 334 17.62 -0.14 -2.46
N ALA A 335 17.99 0.97 -1.79
CA ALA A 335 17.19 2.18 -1.79
C ALA A 335 17.05 2.80 -3.19
N ALA A 336 18.13 2.81 -3.99
CA ALA A 336 18.11 3.28 -5.38
C ALA A 336 17.15 2.46 -6.25
N GLY A 337 17.16 1.12 -6.11
CA GLY A 337 16.22 0.24 -6.80
C GLY A 337 14.76 0.48 -6.41
N ILE A 338 14.47 0.71 -5.12
CA ILE A 338 13.13 1.12 -4.65
C ILE A 338 12.75 2.49 -5.23
N GLY A 339 13.70 3.44 -5.30
CA GLY A 339 13.48 4.74 -5.91
C GLY A 339 13.14 4.63 -7.40
N ALA A 340 13.87 3.81 -8.15
CA ALA A 340 13.58 3.53 -9.55
C ALA A 340 12.22 2.84 -9.72
N LEU A 341 11.88 1.91 -8.82
CA LEU A 341 10.57 1.27 -8.81
C LEU A 341 9.44 2.30 -8.62
N MET A 342 9.63 3.29 -7.75
CA MET A 342 8.67 4.40 -7.59
C MET A 342 8.55 5.27 -8.85
N LEU A 343 9.66 5.58 -9.52
CA LEU A 343 9.63 6.33 -10.79
C LEU A 343 8.90 5.58 -11.91
N SER A 344 8.80 4.25 -11.86
CA SER A 344 7.96 3.50 -12.81
C SER A 344 6.45 3.77 -12.66
N VAL A 345 6.03 4.26 -11.48
CA VAL A 345 4.63 4.62 -11.18
C VAL A 345 4.41 6.12 -11.31
N GLU A 346 5.34 6.92 -10.77
CA GLU A 346 5.28 8.39 -10.78
C GLU A 346 6.58 8.94 -11.43
N PRO A 347 6.67 8.96 -12.78
CA PRO A 347 7.92 9.23 -13.51
C PRO A 347 8.39 10.69 -13.45
N ASP A 348 7.52 11.63 -13.08
CA ASP A 348 7.83 13.06 -13.06
C ASP A 348 8.36 13.56 -11.69
N LEU A 349 8.59 12.66 -10.72
CA LEU A 349 9.06 13.04 -9.38
C LEU A 349 10.46 13.66 -9.43
N SER A 350 10.61 14.84 -8.82
CA SER A 350 11.92 15.42 -8.57
C SER A 350 12.67 14.67 -7.46
N PRO A 351 14.01 14.83 -7.34
CA PRO A 351 14.80 14.21 -6.28
C PRO A 351 14.26 14.49 -4.86
N SER A 352 13.81 15.73 -4.61
CA SER A 352 13.26 16.10 -3.30
C SER A 352 11.88 15.49 -3.04
N GLU A 353 11.04 15.37 -4.07
CA GLU A 353 9.72 14.77 -3.93
C GLU A 353 9.84 13.26 -3.70
N LEU A 354 10.72 12.56 -4.43
CA LEU A 354 10.97 11.14 -4.18
C LEU A 354 11.49 10.91 -2.75
N LEU A 355 12.45 11.73 -2.29
CA LEU A 355 12.95 11.61 -0.92
C LEU A 355 11.85 11.83 0.12
N GLU A 356 11.00 12.85 -0.06
CA GLU A 356 9.88 13.13 0.84
C GLU A 356 8.91 11.95 0.89
N TRP A 357 8.58 11.36 -0.25
CA TRP A 357 7.77 10.15 -0.33
C TRP A 357 8.41 8.98 0.43
N MET A 358 9.68 8.69 0.16
CA MET A 358 10.40 7.60 0.81
C MET A 358 10.51 7.80 2.33
N GLN A 359 10.70 9.03 2.82
CA GLN A 359 10.76 9.33 4.24
C GLN A 359 9.39 9.23 4.92
N ARG A 360 8.33 9.71 4.26
CA ARG A 360 6.99 9.72 4.81
C ARG A 360 6.40 8.32 4.98
N THR A 361 6.73 7.40 4.08
CA THR A 361 6.21 6.03 4.11
C THR A 361 7.16 5.05 4.80
N ALA A 362 8.34 5.50 5.22
CA ALA A 362 9.32 4.66 5.90
C ALA A 362 8.90 4.29 7.32
N VAL A 363 9.43 3.15 7.80
CA VAL A 363 9.20 2.65 9.15
C VAL A 363 10.10 3.39 10.14
N ASP A 364 9.51 3.97 11.18
CA ASP A 364 10.26 4.57 12.29
C ASP A 364 10.96 3.48 13.12
N ILE A 365 12.30 3.53 13.13
CA ILE A 365 13.16 2.60 13.86
C ILE A 365 13.95 3.29 14.98
N SER A 366 13.59 4.53 15.34
CA SER A 366 14.32 5.34 16.32
C SER A 366 14.34 4.70 17.72
N ASP A 367 13.24 4.08 18.16
CA ASP A 367 13.15 3.38 19.45
C ASP A 367 14.12 2.18 19.55
N LEU A 368 14.47 1.55 18.43
CA LEU A 368 15.46 0.47 18.38
C LEU A 368 16.90 1.00 18.34
N ASN A 369 17.06 2.30 18.07
CA ASN A 369 18.33 2.96 17.76
C ASN A 369 18.56 4.22 18.60
N GLU A 370 18.04 4.27 19.84
CA GLU A 370 18.10 5.43 20.73
C GLU A 370 19.52 6.01 20.94
N ASP A 371 20.55 5.16 20.84
CA ASP A 371 21.97 5.54 20.97
C ASP A 371 22.52 6.29 19.73
N TYR A 372 21.76 6.36 18.64
CA TYR A 372 22.15 6.89 17.34
C TYR A 372 21.17 7.98 16.86
N PRO A 373 21.16 9.17 17.49
CA PRO A 373 20.24 10.25 17.11
C PRO A 373 20.44 10.67 15.66
N GLY A 374 19.32 10.96 14.96
CA GLY A 374 19.31 11.26 13.53
C GLY A 374 19.05 10.05 12.64
N ILE A 375 19.10 8.83 13.20
CA ILE A 375 18.59 7.63 12.53
C ILE A 375 17.16 7.45 12.94
N VAL A 376 16.29 7.48 11.94
CA VAL A 376 14.86 7.60 12.18
C VAL A 376 14.07 6.63 11.33
N TYR A 377 14.41 6.45 10.05
CA TYR A 377 13.47 5.84 9.11
C TYR A 377 14.13 4.79 8.23
N ARG A 378 13.59 3.57 8.24
CA ARG A 378 13.94 2.49 7.31
C ARG A 378 12.96 2.48 6.13
N VAL A 379 13.48 2.45 4.90
CA VAL A 379 12.66 2.40 3.68
C VAL A 379 11.65 1.24 3.69
N ASP A 380 10.43 1.52 3.22
CA ASP A 380 9.33 0.56 3.03
C ASP A 380 8.77 0.72 1.62
N ALA A 381 9.05 -0.25 0.73
CA ALA A 381 8.67 -0.15 -0.66
C ALA A 381 7.17 -0.39 -0.87
N GLY A 382 6.57 -1.30 -0.09
CA GLY A 382 5.16 -1.64 -0.19
C GLY A 382 4.29 -0.45 0.17
N TYR A 383 4.57 0.16 1.33
CA TYR A 383 3.82 1.35 1.73
C TYR A 383 4.10 2.53 0.79
N LEU A 384 5.34 2.69 0.29
CA LEU A 384 5.70 3.72 -0.69
C LEU A 384 4.83 3.66 -1.95
N LEU A 385 4.80 2.51 -2.64
CA LEU A 385 4.11 2.40 -3.93
C LEU A 385 2.58 2.45 -3.78
N GLN A 386 2.03 1.87 -2.71
CA GLN A 386 0.58 1.90 -2.44
C GLN A 386 0.08 3.29 -2.04
N SER A 387 0.98 4.18 -1.61
CA SER A 387 0.61 5.51 -1.12
C SER A 387 0.49 6.57 -2.23
N THR A 388 0.83 6.24 -3.48
CA THR A 388 0.75 7.14 -4.65
C THR A 388 -0.66 7.61 -5.00
N LYS A 389 -1.70 7.01 -4.39
CA LYS A 389 -3.10 7.42 -4.53
C LYS A 389 -3.70 7.78 -3.18
N PRO A 390 -4.72 8.66 -3.12
CA PRO A 390 -5.39 8.97 -1.86
C PRO A 390 -6.04 7.74 -1.25
N LYS A 391 -6.06 7.68 0.09
CA LYS A 391 -6.75 6.61 0.81
C LYS A 391 -7.83 7.20 1.69
N TRP A 392 -9.07 6.94 1.30
CA TRP A 392 -10.25 7.45 1.96
C TRP A 392 -10.69 6.54 3.10
N GLU A 393 -10.99 7.12 4.25
CA GLU A 393 -11.72 6.49 5.35
C GLU A 393 -12.98 7.29 5.65
N LEU A 394 -14.10 6.59 5.83
CA LEU A 394 -15.35 7.16 6.34
C LEU A 394 -15.33 7.01 7.86
N THR A 395 -15.19 8.12 8.58
CA THR A 395 -15.00 8.10 10.04
C THR A 395 -16.31 8.22 10.80
N GLU A 396 -17.26 9.02 10.30
CA GLU A 396 -18.60 9.17 10.85
C GLU A 396 -19.60 9.34 9.71
N TRP A 397 -20.80 8.78 9.88
CA TRP A 397 -21.96 9.20 9.10
C TRP A 397 -23.23 9.09 9.94
N ARG A 398 -24.25 9.84 9.53
CA ARG A 398 -25.59 9.82 10.15
C ARG A 398 -26.65 10.33 9.19
N THR A 399 -27.89 10.36 9.66
CA THR A 399 -29.03 10.89 8.93
C THR A 399 -29.62 12.12 9.61
N ILE A 400 -30.04 13.09 8.80
CA ILE A 400 -30.75 14.27 9.28
C ILE A 400 -31.99 14.49 8.42
N GLU A 401 -33.16 14.61 9.05
CA GLU A 401 -34.37 15.08 8.41
C GLU A 401 -34.29 16.58 8.12
N VAL A 402 -34.37 16.92 6.83
CA VAL A 402 -34.36 18.31 6.33
C VAL A 402 -35.78 18.82 6.10
N GLU A 403 -36.66 17.95 5.61
CA GLU A 403 -38.10 18.19 5.49
C GLU A 403 -38.82 16.97 6.07
N GLY A 404 -39.46 17.10 7.23
CA GLY A 404 -40.06 15.98 7.96
C GLY A 404 -40.76 16.46 9.22
N ASP A 405 -41.05 15.55 10.14
CA ASP A 405 -41.60 15.90 11.45
C ASP A 405 -40.54 16.00 12.57
N GLY A 406 -39.29 15.62 12.27
CA GLY A 406 -38.11 15.81 13.10
C GLY A 406 -37.97 14.76 14.19
N ASP A 407 -38.53 13.56 14.00
CA ASP A 407 -38.52 12.49 15.00
C ASP A 407 -37.30 11.57 14.92
N GLY A 408 -36.49 11.70 13.86
CA GLY A 408 -35.26 10.93 13.63
C GLY A 408 -35.51 9.62 12.89
N ILE A 409 -36.75 9.32 12.50
CA ILE A 409 -37.15 8.12 11.78
C ILE A 409 -37.34 8.48 10.31
N ILE A 410 -36.68 7.75 9.41
CA ILE A 410 -36.81 8.01 7.98
C ILE A 410 -38.19 7.60 7.49
N GLU A 411 -39.08 8.55 7.24
CA GLU A 411 -40.47 8.29 6.89
C GLU A 411 -40.85 8.67 5.46
N ARG A 412 -42.12 8.43 5.11
CA ARG A 412 -42.66 8.72 3.79
C ARG A 412 -42.87 10.23 3.63
N ASN A 413 -42.58 10.72 2.43
CA ASN A 413 -42.66 12.14 2.06
C ASN A 413 -41.63 13.03 2.77
N GLU A 414 -40.65 12.42 3.44
CA GLU A 414 -39.56 13.17 4.05
C GLU A 414 -38.42 13.40 3.07
N VAL A 415 -37.56 14.33 3.45
CA VAL A 415 -36.30 14.61 2.78
C VAL A 415 -35.19 14.45 3.80
N ILE A 416 -34.29 13.52 3.50
CA ILE A 416 -33.17 13.16 4.37
C ILE A 416 -31.88 13.63 3.73
N SER A 417 -30.99 14.11 4.58
CA SER A 417 -29.59 14.39 4.30
C SER A 417 -28.74 13.32 4.99
N ILE A 418 -27.62 12.94 4.37
CA ILE A 418 -26.66 12.00 4.97
C ILE A 418 -25.37 12.75 5.25
N PRO A 419 -25.20 13.32 6.46
CA PRO A 419 -23.91 13.77 6.85
C PRO A 419 -22.89 12.65 6.97
N ALA A 420 -21.72 12.85 6.39
CA ALA A 420 -20.54 12.01 6.47
C ALA A 420 -19.25 12.84 6.62
N THR A 421 -18.32 12.32 7.42
CA THR A 421 -16.95 12.82 7.59
C THR A 421 -15.99 11.83 6.96
N PHE A 422 -15.09 12.35 6.13
CA PHE A 422 -14.06 11.55 5.46
C PHE A 422 -12.69 12.00 5.92
N SER A 423 -11.72 11.10 5.93
CA SER A 423 -10.31 11.46 6.01
C SER A 423 -9.57 10.93 4.79
N ASN A 424 -8.64 11.72 4.26
CA ASN A 424 -7.58 11.19 3.42
C ASN A 424 -6.43 10.82 4.35
N LEU A 425 -6.09 9.54 4.46
CA LEU A 425 -5.16 9.07 5.48
C LEU A 425 -3.76 9.70 5.33
N GLU A 426 -3.14 10.02 6.47
CA GLU A 426 -1.78 10.53 6.52
C GLU A 426 -0.80 9.52 5.90
N GLY A 427 0.12 10.01 5.08
CA GLY A 427 1.10 9.17 4.36
C GLY A 427 0.77 8.89 2.89
N TYR A 428 -0.49 9.10 2.48
CA TYR A 428 -0.96 8.90 1.10
C TYR A 428 -0.85 10.19 0.26
N ALA A 429 -1.18 10.10 -1.03
CA ALA A 429 -1.20 11.26 -1.92
C ALA A 429 -2.28 12.27 -1.51
N ASP A 430 -2.03 13.55 -1.78
CA ASP A 430 -3.09 14.55 -1.76
C ASP A 430 -4.13 14.18 -2.83
N ALA A 431 -5.41 14.43 -2.53
CA ALA A 431 -6.50 14.13 -3.44
C ALA A 431 -6.93 15.41 -4.15
N HIS A 432 -7.01 15.37 -5.49
CA HIS A 432 -7.38 16.52 -6.29
C HIS A 432 -8.78 16.40 -6.88
N ASN A 433 -9.47 17.54 -7.01
CA ASN A 433 -10.80 17.65 -7.62
C ASN A 433 -11.84 16.67 -7.08
N VAL A 434 -11.80 16.41 -5.77
CA VAL A 434 -12.59 15.34 -5.17
C VAL A 434 -14.09 15.63 -5.34
N THR A 435 -14.83 14.61 -5.75
CA THR A 435 -16.29 14.64 -5.83
C THR A 435 -16.89 13.54 -4.99
N VAL A 436 -18.03 13.84 -4.38
CA VAL A 436 -18.79 12.90 -3.55
C VAL A 436 -20.17 12.75 -4.15
N ARG A 437 -20.54 11.52 -4.49
CA ARG A 437 -21.83 11.19 -5.10
C ARG A 437 -22.60 10.18 -4.28
N LEU A 438 -23.84 10.51 -3.95
CA LEU A 438 -24.79 9.58 -3.35
C LEU A 438 -25.50 8.79 -4.45
N VAL A 439 -25.52 7.47 -4.31
CA VAL A 439 -26.16 6.53 -5.21
C VAL A 439 -27.06 5.59 -4.41
N ASN A 440 -28.23 5.29 -4.97
CA ASN A 440 -29.16 4.30 -4.45
C ASN A 440 -30.12 3.92 -5.59
N ASP A 441 -30.46 2.64 -5.67
CA ASP A 441 -31.25 2.03 -6.74
C ASP A 441 -32.71 1.75 -6.33
N ASP A 442 -33.07 2.07 -5.10
CA ASP A 442 -34.40 1.86 -4.55
C ASP A 442 -35.47 2.66 -5.32
N PRO A 443 -36.51 2.00 -5.85
CA PRO A 443 -37.54 2.66 -6.65
C PRO A 443 -38.37 3.68 -5.87
N PHE A 444 -38.35 3.65 -4.53
CA PHE A 444 -39.07 4.59 -3.67
C PHE A 444 -38.22 5.80 -3.26
N ILE A 445 -36.90 5.76 -3.50
CA ILE A 445 -35.97 6.83 -3.16
C ILE A 445 -35.72 7.71 -4.39
N HIS A 446 -35.73 9.03 -4.17
CA HIS A 446 -35.48 10.02 -5.20
C HIS A 446 -34.38 10.98 -4.75
N ILE A 447 -33.17 10.76 -5.23
CA ILE A 447 -32.02 11.63 -4.96
C ILE A 447 -32.29 13.00 -5.59
N ARG A 448 -32.26 14.06 -4.76
CA ARG A 448 -32.49 15.45 -5.17
C ARG A 448 -31.18 16.14 -5.53
N THR A 449 -30.22 16.08 -4.62
CA THR A 449 -28.83 16.51 -4.84
C THR A 449 -28.00 15.25 -4.76
N GLY A 450 -27.36 14.86 -5.86
CA GLY A 450 -26.67 13.57 -5.95
C GLY A 450 -25.16 13.67 -5.91
N GLU A 451 -24.57 14.80 -6.26
CA GLU A 451 -23.12 14.95 -6.41
C GLU A 451 -22.66 16.33 -5.96
N ILE A 452 -21.54 16.39 -5.26
CA ILE A 452 -20.85 17.60 -4.86
C ILE A 452 -19.38 17.54 -5.22
N ASN A 453 -18.81 18.69 -5.59
CA ASN A 453 -17.37 18.85 -5.73
C ASN A 453 -16.84 19.59 -4.50
N ILE A 454 -15.90 18.96 -3.82
CA ILE A 454 -15.33 19.40 -2.55
C ILE A 454 -13.91 19.97 -2.71
N GLY A 455 -13.33 19.87 -3.92
CA GLY A 455 -12.02 20.43 -4.26
C GLY A 455 -10.87 19.52 -3.86
N ASP A 456 -9.73 20.10 -3.54
CA ASP A 456 -8.53 19.36 -3.17
C ASP A 456 -8.48 19.11 -1.66
N ILE A 457 -8.12 17.90 -1.25
CA ILE A 457 -8.00 17.47 0.15
C ILE A 457 -6.60 16.93 0.38
N ARG A 458 -5.88 17.47 1.36
CA ARG A 458 -4.52 17.02 1.63
C ARG A 458 -4.50 15.67 2.34
N ASN A 459 -3.39 14.96 2.23
CA ASN A 459 -3.15 13.80 3.08
C ASN A 459 -3.18 14.21 4.57
N GLY A 460 -3.76 13.35 5.41
CA GLY A 460 -4.03 13.60 6.82
C GLY A 460 -5.15 14.61 7.09
N GLU A 461 -5.76 15.20 6.07
CA GLU A 461 -6.87 16.15 6.25
C GLU A 461 -8.20 15.41 6.41
N GLU A 462 -8.95 15.80 7.44
CA GLU A 462 -10.33 15.42 7.62
C GLU A 462 -11.26 16.43 6.94
N LEU A 463 -12.21 15.90 6.19
CA LEU A 463 -13.28 16.66 5.58
C LEU A 463 -14.60 16.37 6.29
N ASP A 464 -15.01 17.38 7.04
CA ASP A 464 -16.33 17.51 7.62
C ASP A 464 -17.25 18.24 6.66
N LEU A 465 -18.13 17.50 6.01
CA LEU A 465 -19.26 18.11 5.33
C LEU A 465 -20.30 18.46 6.42
N TRP A 466 -21.00 19.61 6.40
CA TRP A 466 -22.08 19.89 7.37
C TRP A 466 -23.26 20.54 6.65
N GLU A 467 -24.47 20.05 6.98
CA GLU A 467 -25.87 20.42 6.67
C GLU A 467 -26.23 21.11 5.32
N ASP A 468 -25.45 22.08 4.83
CA ASP A 468 -25.81 22.91 3.68
C ASP A 468 -25.30 22.37 2.32
N GLN A 469 -24.43 21.35 2.33
CA GLN A 469 -23.79 20.82 1.12
C GLN A 469 -24.04 19.33 0.85
N TYR A 470 -24.82 18.63 1.68
CA TYR A 470 -24.97 17.19 1.49
C TYR A 470 -25.91 16.80 0.35
N PRO A 471 -25.66 15.64 -0.27
CA PRO A 471 -26.68 14.95 -1.04
C PRO A 471 -27.93 14.75 -0.20
N THR A 472 -29.09 15.04 -0.78
CA THR A 472 -30.39 14.82 -0.14
C THR A 472 -31.22 13.91 -0.99
N PHE A 473 -32.06 13.11 -0.36
CA PHE A 473 -33.00 12.24 -1.05
C PHE A 473 -34.40 12.37 -0.45
N HIS A 474 -35.41 12.13 -1.28
CA HIS A 474 -36.80 12.15 -0.89
C HIS A 474 -37.40 10.76 -0.94
N ILE A 475 -38.18 10.40 0.08
CA ILE A 475 -38.86 9.10 0.17
C ILE A 475 -40.28 9.22 -0.37
N SER A 476 -40.62 8.35 -1.31
CA SER A 476 -41.95 8.33 -1.91
C SER A 476 -43.08 8.07 -0.90
N GLY A 477 -44.20 8.77 -1.06
CA GLY A 477 -45.36 8.66 -0.17
C GLY A 477 -45.99 7.26 -0.05
N ASN A 478 -45.68 6.34 -0.98
CA ASN A 478 -46.13 4.96 -1.00
C ASN A 478 -45.05 3.95 -0.55
N SER A 479 -43.88 4.42 -0.11
CA SER A 479 -42.73 3.57 0.28
C SER A 479 -43.11 2.54 1.37
N PRO A 480 -42.82 1.24 1.19
CA PRO A 480 -43.03 0.21 2.21
C PRO A 480 -41.97 0.32 3.33
N ILE A 481 -42.10 -0.52 4.37
CA ILE A 481 -41.00 -0.72 5.32
C ILE A 481 -40.02 -1.70 4.65
N HIS A 482 -38.74 -1.36 4.56
CA HIS A 482 -37.71 -2.19 3.94
C HIS A 482 -36.31 -1.67 4.25
N TYR A 483 -35.31 -2.53 4.09
CA TYR A 483 -33.91 -2.12 4.06
C TYR A 483 -33.53 -1.62 2.68
N THR A 484 -32.56 -0.73 2.64
CA THR A 484 -31.92 -0.22 1.43
C THR A 484 -30.47 0.13 1.75
N THR A 485 -29.59 0.09 0.77
CA THR A 485 -28.18 0.48 0.95
C THR A 485 -27.90 1.68 0.07
N PHE A 486 -27.35 2.74 0.66
CA PHE A 486 -26.84 3.87 -0.09
C PHE A 486 -25.35 3.71 -0.31
N SER A 487 -24.89 3.95 -1.52
CA SER A 487 -23.47 3.98 -1.83
C SER A 487 -23.01 5.43 -1.90
N LEU A 488 -22.04 5.78 -1.09
CA LEU A 488 -21.39 7.08 -1.12
C LEU A 488 -20.06 6.91 -1.87
N VAL A 489 -20.05 7.43 -3.10
CA VAL A 489 -18.98 7.27 -4.07
C VAL A 489 -18.08 8.50 -4.02
N VAL A 490 -16.85 8.33 -3.55
CA VAL A 490 -15.82 9.36 -3.52
C VAL A 490 -14.89 9.17 -4.72
N ASN A 491 -14.80 10.16 -5.59
CA ASN A 491 -13.90 10.14 -6.74
C ASN A 491 -12.83 11.23 -6.60
N SER A 492 -11.56 10.90 -6.83
CA SER A 492 -10.42 11.82 -6.85
C SER A 492 -9.50 11.55 -8.04
N ASP A 493 -8.69 12.54 -8.42
CA ASP A 493 -7.60 12.39 -9.40
C ASP A 493 -8.03 11.81 -10.75
N GLU A 494 -9.19 12.30 -11.21
CA GLU A 494 -9.85 12.02 -12.49
C GLU A 494 -10.39 10.59 -12.72
N ASP A 495 -9.89 9.56 -12.02
CA ASP A 495 -10.36 8.16 -12.19
C ASP A 495 -10.30 7.27 -10.92
N TRP A 496 -9.85 7.78 -9.76
CA TRP A 496 -9.77 6.98 -8.53
C TRP A 496 -11.10 7.02 -7.78
N GLU A 497 -11.79 5.88 -7.66
CA GLU A 497 -13.12 5.79 -7.04
C GLU A 497 -13.10 4.86 -5.82
N VAL A 498 -13.61 5.35 -4.69
CA VAL A 498 -13.86 4.58 -3.46
C VAL A 498 -15.34 4.63 -3.13
N VAL A 499 -15.91 3.48 -2.76
CA VAL A 499 -17.34 3.34 -2.45
C VAL A 499 -17.50 2.95 -0.98
N PHE A 500 -18.31 3.73 -0.26
CA PHE A 500 -18.74 3.41 1.10
C PHE A 500 -20.21 3.01 1.10
N GLU A 501 -20.51 1.82 1.62
CA GLU A 501 -21.88 1.32 1.73
C GLU A 501 -22.51 1.74 3.07
N LEU A 502 -23.67 2.37 3.00
CA LEU A 502 -24.43 2.91 4.12
C LEU A 502 -25.77 2.13 4.18
N PRO A 503 -25.84 1.02 4.94
CA PRO A 503 -27.09 0.28 5.10
C PRO A 503 -28.08 1.08 5.94
N MET A 504 -29.35 1.11 5.52
CA MET A 504 -30.38 1.93 6.13
C MET A 504 -31.74 1.24 6.14
N THR A 505 -32.56 1.59 7.13
CA THR A 505 -33.95 1.15 7.23
C THR A 505 -34.88 2.29 6.81
N ILE A 506 -35.74 2.06 5.82
CA ILE A 506 -36.78 3.01 5.41
C ILE A 506 -38.06 2.71 6.19
N ARG A 507 -38.49 3.70 6.96
CA ARG A 507 -39.58 3.70 7.95
C ARG A 507 -39.27 2.85 9.16
N GLN A 508 -39.83 3.25 10.29
CA GLN A 508 -39.71 2.47 11.51
C GLN A 508 -40.24 1.04 11.30
N PRO A 509 -39.41 0.02 11.59
CA PRO A 509 -39.85 -1.37 11.66
C PRO A 509 -40.95 -1.59 12.68
N ASN A 510 -41.75 -2.63 12.45
CA ASN A 510 -42.71 -3.05 13.47
C ASN A 510 -42.05 -3.87 14.58
N TYR A 511 -40.82 -4.35 14.37
CA TYR A 511 -40.13 -5.31 15.20
C TYR A 511 -38.84 -4.70 15.73
N LEU A 512 -38.60 -4.81 17.03
CA LEU A 512 -37.32 -4.52 17.67
C LEU A 512 -36.78 -5.81 18.28
N LEU A 513 -35.53 -6.14 17.99
CA LEU A 513 -34.76 -7.15 18.71
C LEU A 513 -33.91 -6.44 19.77
N VAL A 514 -34.17 -6.73 21.04
CA VAL A 514 -33.37 -6.22 22.15
C VAL A 514 -32.44 -7.34 22.58
N ASP A 515 -31.15 -7.11 22.41
CA ASP A 515 -30.08 -7.99 22.86
C ASP A 515 -29.65 -7.60 24.29
N ASP A 516 -30.02 -8.46 25.23
CA ASP A 516 -29.83 -8.36 26.68
C ASP A 516 -29.09 -9.60 27.22
N ASP A 517 -28.20 -10.18 26.42
CA ASP A 517 -27.50 -11.41 26.76
C ASP A 517 -26.11 -11.18 27.43
N ASN A 518 -25.78 -9.91 27.69
CA ASN A 518 -24.54 -9.44 28.29
C ASN A 518 -23.28 -9.74 27.44
N GLY A 519 -23.41 -9.64 26.10
CA GLY A 519 -22.32 -9.80 25.14
C GLY A 519 -22.09 -11.24 24.70
N GLY A 520 -23.14 -12.07 24.79
CA GLY A 520 -23.22 -13.33 24.07
C GLY A 520 -23.42 -13.08 22.56
N ASN A 521 -23.83 -14.13 21.86
CA ASN A 521 -24.05 -14.08 20.42
C ASN A 521 -25.37 -14.78 20.02
N PHE A 522 -26.34 -14.73 20.93
CA PHE A 522 -27.61 -15.44 20.77
C PHE A 522 -28.55 -14.70 19.80
N GLU A 523 -28.38 -13.38 19.63
CA GLU A 523 -29.04 -12.54 18.62
C GLU A 523 -28.85 -13.11 17.21
N THR A 524 -27.68 -13.68 16.90
CA THR A 524 -27.39 -14.35 15.62
C THR A 524 -28.43 -15.44 15.27
N PHE A 525 -29.01 -16.14 16.26
CA PHE A 525 -30.08 -17.14 16.03
C PHE A 525 -31.39 -16.47 15.59
N TYR A 526 -31.73 -15.32 16.16
CA TYR A 526 -32.95 -14.58 15.83
C TYR A 526 -32.75 -13.82 14.53
N GLU A 527 -31.62 -13.16 14.34
CA GLU A 527 -31.22 -12.49 13.11
C GLU A 527 -31.26 -13.45 11.92
N SER A 528 -30.62 -14.61 11.99
CA SER A 528 -30.66 -15.59 10.90
C SER A 528 -32.09 -16.03 10.54
N ASN A 529 -32.98 -16.19 11.53
CA ASN A 529 -34.38 -16.55 11.30
C ASN A 529 -35.27 -15.38 10.84
N LEU A 530 -34.95 -14.15 11.26
CA LEU A 530 -35.63 -12.92 10.88
C LEU A 530 -35.19 -12.48 9.49
N MET A 531 -33.92 -12.69 9.10
CA MET A 531 -33.36 -12.46 7.77
C MET A 531 -33.82 -13.50 6.73
N GLU A 532 -34.12 -14.74 7.13
CA GLU A 532 -34.75 -15.75 6.25
C GLU A 532 -36.20 -15.40 5.86
N ARG A 533 -36.80 -14.38 6.49
CA ARG A 533 -38.12 -13.84 6.15
C ARG A 533 -37.99 -12.36 5.82
N PRO A 534 -38.88 -11.74 5.03
CA PRO A 534 -38.83 -10.31 4.75
C PRO A 534 -39.39 -9.50 5.94
N ILE A 535 -38.89 -9.74 7.16
CA ILE A 535 -39.30 -9.01 8.37
C ILE A 535 -38.22 -7.99 8.69
N VAL A 536 -38.51 -6.74 8.34
CA VAL A 536 -37.68 -5.60 8.73
C VAL A 536 -37.79 -5.40 10.22
N HIS A 537 -36.65 -5.25 10.88
CA HIS A 537 -36.49 -5.09 12.32
C HIS A 537 -35.28 -4.19 12.62
N ASP A 538 -35.32 -3.53 13.77
CA ASP A 538 -34.14 -2.87 14.34
C ASP A 538 -33.57 -3.74 15.46
N ILE A 539 -32.30 -3.50 15.81
CA ILE A 539 -31.59 -4.19 16.88
C ILE A 539 -31.10 -3.15 17.89
N TRP A 540 -31.22 -3.45 19.18
CA TRP A 540 -30.74 -2.63 20.29
C TRP A 540 -29.87 -3.47 21.22
N HIS A 541 -28.58 -3.12 21.34
CA HIS A 541 -27.63 -3.86 22.17
C HIS A 541 -27.48 -3.17 23.53
N ILE A 542 -28.03 -3.78 24.58
CA ILE A 542 -27.99 -3.17 25.93
C ILE A 542 -26.55 -3.05 26.44
N ALA A 543 -25.66 -3.95 26.05
CA ALA A 543 -24.25 -3.91 26.43
C ALA A 543 -23.52 -2.66 25.92
N ASP A 544 -23.86 -2.20 24.72
CA ASP A 544 -23.22 -1.07 24.05
C ASP A 544 -23.97 0.25 24.31
N ASP A 545 -25.31 0.21 24.22
CA ASP A 545 -26.17 1.41 24.22
C ASP A 545 -26.86 1.67 25.58
N GLY A 546 -26.83 0.70 26.49
CA GLY A 546 -27.57 0.74 27.75
C GLY A 546 -29.08 0.46 27.57
N LEU A 547 -29.88 0.73 28.60
CA LEU A 547 -31.32 0.48 28.54
C LEU A 547 -32.03 1.44 27.57
N PRO A 548 -32.89 0.93 26.68
CA PRO A 548 -33.66 1.79 25.79
C PRO A 548 -34.65 2.66 26.57
N SER A 549 -34.96 3.84 26.04
CA SER A 549 -35.97 4.71 26.65
C SER A 549 -37.38 4.14 26.49
N GLN A 550 -38.31 4.51 27.37
CA GLN A 550 -39.71 4.08 27.27
C GLN A 550 -40.34 4.51 25.94
N ASP A 551 -40.15 5.78 25.55
CA ASP A 551 -40.71 6.32 24.31
C ASP A 551 -40.16 5.57 23.08
N PHE A 552 -38.90 5.13 23.12
CA PHE A 552 -38.30 4.31 22.06
C PHE A 552 -38.95 2.92 22.00
N LEU A 553 -39.12 2.21 23.12
CA LEU A 553 -39.77 0.90 23.11
C LEU A 553 -41.23 0.98 22.65
N ASP A 554 -41.96 2.00 23.11
CA ASP A 554 -43.38 2.21 22.79
C ASP A 554 -43.61 2.55 21.31
N SER A 555 -42.55 2.90 20.57
CA SER A 555 -42.64 3.16 19.13
C SER A 555 -42.66 1.88 18.28
N TYR A 556 -42.32 0.71 18.84
CA TYR A 556 -42.41 -0.59 18.16
C TYR A 556 -43.69 -1.34 18.51
N ASN A 557 -44.19 -2.15 17.58
CA ASN A 557 -45.38 -2.98 17.81
C ASN A 557 -45.03 -4.34 18.45
N TYR A 558 -43.86 -4.88 18.11
CA TYR A 558 -43.38 -6.18 18.53
C TYR A 558 -41.95 -6.06 19.04
N ILE A 559 -41.72 -6.55 20.25
CA ILE A 559 -40.38 -6.61 20.83
C ILE A 559 -40.02 -8.08 21.01
N VAL A 560 -38.86 -8.46 20.49
CA VAL A 560 -38.18 -9.69 20.85
C VAL A 560 -37.12 -9.30 21.87
N TRP A 561 -37.32 -9.66 23.13
CA TRP A 561 -36.36 -9.38 24.20
C TRP A 561 -35.60 -10.65 24.52
N GLU A 562 -34.29 -10.61 24.37
CA GLU A 562 -33.44 -11.80 24.38
C GLU A 562 -32.39 -11.70 25.47
N THR A 563 -32.45 -12.61 26.43
CA THR A 563 -31.64 -12.52 27.65
C THR A 563 -30.55 -13.60 27.70
N GLY A 564 -30.37 -14.34 26.61
CA GLY A 564 -29.44 -15.46 26.50
C GLY A 564 -29.53 -16.48 27.65
N ASN A 565 -28.38 -16.75 28.28
CA ASN A 565 -28.23 -17.64 29.44
C ASN A 565 -27.69 -16.89 30.67
N ASP A 566 -28.13 -15.64 30.86
CA ASP A 566 -27.78 -14.88 32.06
C ASP A 566 -28.39 -15.53 33.33
N GLU A 567 -27.65 -15.48 34.45
CA GLU A 567 -28.12 -15.89 35.77
C GLU A 567 -29.13 -14.90 36.38
N SER A 568 -29.23 -13.69 35.82
CA SER A 568 -30.21 -12.67 36.19
C SER A 568 -30.87 -12.05 34.95
N PRO A 569 -31.66 -12.84 34.19
CA PRO A 569 -32.06 -12.52 32.82
C PRO A 569 -32.97 -11.30 32.64
N LEU A 570 -33.55 -10.76 33.71
CA LEU A 570 -34.40 -9.57 33.65
C LEU A 570 -34.26 -8.79 34.95
N THR A 571 -33.52 -7.69 34.93
CA THR A 571 -33.35 -6.78 36.06
C THR A 571 -34.69 -6.13 36.44
N GLY A 572 -34.75 -5.56 37.65
CA GLY A 572 -35.96 -4.88 38.12
C GLY A 572 -36.31 -3.64 37.27
N GLU A 573 -35.32 -3.01 36.63
CA GLU A 573 -35.52 -1.84 35.77
C GLU A 573 -36.10 -2.25 34.41
N GLU A 574 -35.56 -3.31 33.79
CA GLU A 574 -36.11 -3.89 32.55
C GLU A 574 -37.53 -4.40 32.76
N GLN A 575 -37.81 -5.08 33.88
CA GLN A 575 -39.16 -5.53 34.19
C GLN A 575 -40.17 -4.36 34.25
N VAL A 576 -39.78 -3.21 34.80
CA VAL A 576 -40.65 -2.02 34.83
C VAL A 576 -40.85 -1.45 33.43
N LEU A 577 -39.76 -1.35 32.67
CA LEU A 577 -39.74 -0.82 31.31
C LEU A 577 -40.64 -1.65 30.37
N ILE A 578 -40.50 -2.97 30.42
CA ILE A 578 -41.31 -3.92 29.65
C ILE A 578 -42.76 -3.94 30.14
N SER A 579 -43.02 -3.84 31.46
CA SER A 579 -44.38 -3.75 32.00
C SER A 579 -45.14 -2.57 31.40
N ASN A 580 -44.50 -1.39 31.36
CA ASN A 580 -45.10 -0.18 30.82
C ASN A 580 -45.40 -0.30 29.32
N TYR A 581 -44.51 -0.95 28.57
CA TYR A 581 -44.71 -1.24 27.14
C TYR A 581 -45.90 -2.18 26.92
N LEU A 582 -45.99 -3.26 27.69
CA LEU A 582 -47.11 -4.22 27.63
C LEU A 582 -48.45 -3.59 28.05
N ASP A 583 -48.43 -2.70 29.04
CA ASP A 583 -49.62 -1.94 29.48
C ASP A 583 -50.15 -0.99 28.39
N GLN A 584 -49.35 -0.68 27.37
CA GLN A 584 -49.70 0.14 26.21
C GLN A 584 -50.04 -0.69 24.96
N ASP A 585 -50.51 -1.92 25.15
CA ASP A 585 -50.90 -2.87 24.08
C ASP A 585 -49.73 -3.37 23.21
N GLY A 586 -48.48 -3.24 23.68
CA GLY A 586 -47.30 -3.80 23.03
C GLY A 586 -47.28 -5.34 23.03
N TYR A 587 -46.65 -5.94 22.02
CA TYR A 587 -46.44 -7.39 21.95
C TYR A 587 -44.99 -7.75 22.29
N LEU A 588 -44.81 -8.69 23.21
CA LEU A 588 -43.49 -9.17 23.64
C LEU A 588 -43.32 -10.65 23.31
N LEU A 589 -42.18 -10.99 22.71
CA LEU A 589 -41.58 -12.31 22.74
C LEU A 589 -40.37 -12.22 23.66
N LEU A 590 -40.47 -12.85 24.82
CA LEU A 590 -39.37 -12.93 25.78
C LEU A 590 -38.70 -14.29 25.64
N SER A 591 -37.38 -14.29 25.44
CA SER A 591 -36.60 -15.51 25.24
C SER A 591 -35.33 -15.51 26.07
N GLY A 592 -34.98 -16.68 26.60
CA GLY A 592 -33.81 -16.85 27.46
C GLY A 592 -33.92 -18.09 28.35
N GLN A 593 -32.81 -18.45 28.99
CA GLN A 593 -32.76 -19.62 29.86
C GLN A 593 -33.29 -19.28 31.26
N TYR A 594 -34.02 -20.22 31.88
CA TYR A 594 -34.48 -20.16 33.28
C TYR A 594 -35.32 -18.94 33.73
N ILE A 595 -35.76 -18.06 32.83
CA ILE A 595 -36.58 -16.87 33.13
C ILE A 595 -37.67 -17.13 34.20
N GLY A 596 -38.51 -18.14 34.00
CA GLY A 596 -39.58 -18.47 34.95
C GLY A 596 -39.08 -18.93 36.35
N ASN A 597 -37.89 -19.51 36.44
CA ASN A 597 -37.27 -19.86 37.73
C ASN A 597 -36.70 -18.62 38.43
N ASP A 598 -36.08 -17.72 37.67
CA ASP A 598 -35.27 -16.63 38.22
C ASP A 598 -36.13 -15.42 38.59
N ILE A 599 -37.17 -15.12 37.80
CA ILE A 599 -38.10 -14.02 38.07
C ILE A 599 -39.49 -14.49 38.54
N GLY A 600 -39.70 -15.78 38.79
CA GLY A 600 -41.00 -16.38 39.13
C GLY A 600 -41.70 -15.82 40.38
N GLY A 601 -40.98 -15.09 41.23
CA GLY A 601 -41.51 -14.42 42.42
C GLY A 601 -41.90 -12.95 42.23
N THR A 602 -41.66 -12.38 41.04
CA THR A 602 -41.85 -10.94 40.76
C THR A 602 -43.30 -10.63 40.38
N ASP A 603 -43.68 -9.35 40.51
CA ASP A 603 -44.97 -8.86 40.04
C ASP A 603 -45.07 -8.93 38.51
N PHE A 604 -43.95 -8.67 37.80
CA PHE A 604 -43.90 -8.80 36.35
C PHE A 604 -44.27 -10.22 35.89
N HIS A 605 -43.61 -11.24 36.44
CA HIS A 605 -43.92 -12.62 36.12
C HIS A 605 -45.37 -13.00 36.46
N GLN A 606 -45.96 -12.47 37.54
CA GLN A 606 -47.35 -12.80 37.89
C GLN A 606 -48.40 -12.13 37.00
N ASN A 607 -48.08 -10.93 36.50
CA ASN A 607 -49.03 -10.09 35.78
C ASN A 607 -48.96 -10.28 34.26
N TYR A 608 -47.79 -10.63 33.70
CA TYR A 608 -47.55 -10.62 32.25
C TYR A 608 -47.10 -11.96 31.66
N LEU A 609 -46.60 -12.91 32.46
CA LEU A 609 -46.13 -14.24 32.01
C LEU A 609 -46.98 -15.38 32.61
#